data_AF-A0A957TTF8-F1
#
_entry.id   AF-A0A957TTF8-F1
#
_cell.length_a   1.000
_cell.length_b   1.000
_cell.length_c   1.000
_cell.angle_alpha   90.00
_cell.angle_beta   90.00
_cell.angle_gamma   90.00
#
_symmetry.space_group_name_H-M   'P 1'
#
loop_
_entity.id
_entity.type
_entity.pdbx_description
1 polymer ?
#
loop_
_entity_poly.entity_id
_entity_poly.type
_entity_poly.pdbx_seq_one_letter_code
_entity_poly.pdbx_strand_id
1 'polypeptide(L)'
;KTFNANVGMYYGWQDIRGYDSIIPRQYVEFMDRIAPQEGELLYNRIAPLYANLKTGMFAESIAVLNNPLLDLLNVKYVLTEYVIPNPNWRRIYFDGTLRVYENQEVMPRVFIVPEAQVVPAAEQPLEESDLRNLVYIEEQPTVDNALIPASPQLKEAHISRYTANDVFVDVNLSDRGWLVLTDAYFPGWKAYLRDFGGDEGDEREIPIYRANGAFRTVYIPEAGQWTIRFVYSPMSFKLGLYISFLAFMTALLLGGYWLWGRYYRPENSEDEVRTVAKNSLVPMILSLSNKAIDFAFAMLYVRILGPVGTGQYAFVVAVYGIFEIVSRYGLGTLLTRDVSADKNQSSRYLTNVVALRTLLWLVSLPLLGLVIWFYRSLDQVGVSWLPSDLTAIGTPETRALLIFAASMLFANWADALSSTFMAFEKMEYPAGLANAVALMKVTLGALVLLLGWSYVGLAAVSLAMNIVQTLWLYGLLRRT
;
A
#
# COMPACT_ATOMS: atom_id res chain seq x y z
N LYS A 1 0.43 -25.39 -36.21
CA LYS A 1 -0.09 -24.49 -35.16
C LYS A 1 -0.93 -23.44 -35.86
N THR A 2 -2.26 -23.54 -35.79
CA THR A 2 -3.20 -22.69 -36.52
C THR A 2 -3.13 -21.22 -36.07
N PHE A 3 -2.80 -20.99 -34.79
CA PHE A 3 -2.62 -19.65 -34.23
C PHE A 3 -1.63 -19.67 -33.04
N ASN A 4 -0.67 -18.76 -33.02
CA ASN A 4 0.29 -18.62 -31.92
C ASN A 4 -0.33 -17.87 -30.72
N ALA A 5 0.10 -18.21 -29.51
CA ALA A 5 -0.31 -17.50 -28.29
C ALA A 5 0.06 -16.00 -28.38
N ASN A 6 -0.70 -15.16 -27.66
CA ASN A 6 -0.59 -13.70 -27.59
C ASN A 6 -0.87 -12.93 -28.91
N VAL A 7 -0.85 -13.55 -30.09
CA VAL A 7 -1.11 -12.87 -31.38
C VAL A 7 -2.52 -12.27 -31.42
N GLY A 8 -3.49 -12.93 -30.79
CA GLY A 8 -4.88 -12.47 -30.72
C GLY A 8 -5.04 -11.15 -29.96
N MET A 9 -4.11 -10.84 -29.04
CA MET A 9 -4.19 -9.63 -28.22
C MET A 9 -4.16 -8.35 -29.06
N TYR A 10 -3.46 -8.34 -30.21
CA TYR A 10 -3.46 -7.20 -31.13
C TYR A 10 -4.87 -6.87 -31.65
N TYR A 11 -5.72 -7.88 -31.77
CA TYR A 11 -7.11 -7.76 -32.22
C TYR A 11 -8.11 -7.70 -31.05
N GLY A 12 -7.63 -7.58 -29.81
CA GLY A 12 -8.47 -7.61 -28.62
C GLY A 12 -9.02 -9.01 -28.28
N TRP A 13 -8.51 -10.07 -28.91
CA TRP A 13 -8.89 -11.43 -28.57
C TRP A 13 -8.14 -11.91 -27.34
N GLN A 14 -8.88 -12.48 -26.41
CA GLN A 14 -8.36 -13.03 -25.17
C GLN A 14 -8.14 -14.53 -25.35
N ASP A 15 -7.00 -15.01 -24.88
CA ASP A 15 -6.55 -16.39 -25.03
C ASP A 15 -6.21 -16.92 -23.65
N ILE A 16 -6.65 -18.14 -23.35
CA ILE A 16 -6.33 -18.83 -22.09
C ILE A 16 -4.87 -19.32 -22.08
N ARG A 17 -4.24 -19.39 -23.25
CA ARG A 17 -2.82 -19.67 -23.43
C ARG A 17 -2.03 -18.37 -23.30
N GLY A 18 -0.73 -18.49 -23.09
CA GLY A 18 0.15 -17.33 -23.04
C GLY A 18 1.60 -17.70 -23.30
N TYR A 19 2.35 -16.74 -23.84
CA TYR A 19 3.81 -16.71 -23.78
C TYR A 19 4.23 -15.57 -22.85
N ASP A 20 4.81 -15.91 -21.70
CA ASP A 20 5.27 -14.93 -20.70
C ASP A 20 6.47 -15.47 -19.93
N SER A 21 7.44 -14.60 -19.64
CA SER A 21 8.64 -14.95 -18.89
C SER A 21 8.35 -15.31 -17.43
N ILE A 22 7.21 -14.85 -16.89
CA ILE A 22 6.76 -15.20 -15.55
C ILE A 22 5.30 -15.60 -15.61
N ILE A 23 5.01 -16.86 -15.31
CA ILE A 23 3.65 -17.41 -15.27
C ILE A 23 3.29 -17.74 -13.82
N PRO A 24 2.14 -17.27 -13.30
CA PRO A 24 1.70 -17.64 -11.96
C PRO A 24 1.53 -19.16 -11.83
N ARG A 25 2.24 -19.77 -10.87
CA ARG A 25 2.17 -21.22 -10.61
C ARG A 25 0.73 -21.73 -10.46
N GLN A 26 -0.11 -21.00 -9.74
CA GLN A 26 -1.53 -21.35 -9.55
C GLN A 26 -2.32 -21.44 -10.86
N TYR A 27 -1.96 -20.64 -11.88
CA TYR A 27 -2.62 -20.70 -13.18
C TYR A 27 -2.12 -21.90 -13.99
N VAL A 28 -0.84 -22.25 -13.84
CA VAL A 28 -0.29 -23.50 -14.40
C VAL A 28 -0.99 -24.71 -13.78
N GLU A 29 -1.10 -24.78 -12.45
CA GLU A 29 -1.78 -25.86 -11.72
C GLU A 29 -3.26 -25.99 -12.14
N PHE A 30 -3.94 -24.86 -12.37
CA PHE A 30 -5.30 -24.86 -12.91
C PHE A 30 -5.36 -25.37 -14.35
N MET A 31 -4.46 -24.92 -15.23
CA MET A 31 -4.42 -25.36 -16.62
C MET A 31 -4.03 -26.84 -16.75
N ASP A 32 -3.23 -27.38 -15.82
CA ASP A 32 -2.84 -28.79 -15.78
C ASP A 32 -4.01 -29.74 -15.51
N ARG A 33 -5.05 -29.25 -14.79
CA ARG A 33 -6.34 -29.96 -14.63
C ARG A 33 -7.11 -30.10 -15.94
N ILE A 34 -6.85 -29.23 -16.91
CA ILE A 34 -7.49 -29.26 -18.23
C ILE A 34 -6.66 -30.10 -19.20
N ALA A 35 -5.37 -29.78 -19.33
CA ALA A 35 -4.45 -30.46 -20.23
C ALA A 35 -3.02 -30.40 -19.67
N PRO A 36 -2.19 -31.44 -19.89
CA PRO A 36 -0.82 -31.45 -19.40
C PRO A 36 -0.01 -30.23 -19.83
N GLN A 37 0.66 -29.58 -18.87
CA GLN A 37 1.50 -28.39 -19.12
C GLN A 37 2.99 -28.73 -19.30
N GLU A 38 3.38 -29.97 -18.99
CA GLU A 38 4.77 -30.43 -19.07
C GLU A 38 5.38 -30.21 -20.47
N GLY A 39 6.64 -29.75 -20.50
CA GLY A 39 7.38 -29.50 -21.74
C GLY A 39 7.20 -28.11 -22.35
N GLU A 40 6.02 -27.49 -22.28
CA GLU A 40 5.82 -26.12 -22.79
C GLU A 40 6.26 -25.05 -21.78
N LEU A 41 6.22 -25.36 -20.47
CA LEU A 41 6.68 -24.45 -19.41
C LEU A 41 8.18 -24.11 -19.55
N LEU A 42 9.01 -25.02 -20.07
CA LEU A 42 10.43 -24.76 -20.37
C LEU A 42 10.63 -23.67 -21.43
N TYR A 43 9.59 -23.41 -22.23
CA TYR A 43 9.56 -22.38 -23.25
C TYR A 43 8.72 -21.17 -22.83
N ASN A 44 8.45 -21.01 -21.53
CA ASN A 44 7.70 -19.87 -20.99
C ASN A 44 6.27 -19.79 -21.58
N ARG A 45 5.60 -20.95 -21.68
CA ARG A 45 4.27 -21.05 -22.28
C ARG A 45 3.29 -21.83 -21.43
N ILE A 46 2.06 -21.36 -21.40
CA ILE A 46 0.89 -22.21 -21.13
C ILE A 46 0.61 -23.03 -22.39
N ALA A 47 0.57 -24.34 -22.23
CA ALA A 47 0.41 -25.27 -23.34
C ALA A 47 -0.93 -25.01 -24.07
N PRO A 48 -0.94 -25.04 -25.41
CA PRO A 48 -2.21 -25.15 -26.11
C PRO A 48 -2.88 -26.49 -25.80
N LEU A 49 -4.19 -26.55 -26.03
CA LEU A 49 -4.92 -27.81 -25.97
C LEU A 49 -4.46 -28.69 -27.14
N TYR A 50 -3.51 -29.59 -26.86
CA TYR A 50 -2.96 -30.49 -27.85
C TYR A 50 -3.89 -31.67 -28.09
N ALA A 51 -4.17 -31.95 -29.36
CA ALA A 51 -4.60 -33.28 -29.74
C ALA A 51 -3.37 -34.19 -29.83
N ASN A 52 -3.15 -35.09 -28.87
CA ASN A 52 -2.05 -36.04 -28.96
C ASN A 52 -2.30 -37.04 -30.10
N LEU A 53 -1.81 -36.73 -31.29
CA LEU A 53 -1.90 -37.58 -32.48
C LEU A 53 -0.87 -38.73 -32.48
N LYS A 54 0.08 -38.77 -31.52
CA LYS A 54 1.15 -39.78 -31.52
C LYS A 54 0.70 -41.18 -31.07
N THR A 55 -0.40 -41.29 -30.31
CA THR A 55 -0.98 -42.57 -29.88
C THR A 55 -2.02 -43.13 -30.86
N GLY A 56 -2.29 -42.46 -31.98
CA GLY A 56 -3.29 -42.91 -32.96
C GLY A 56 -4.75 -42.78 -32.50
N MET A 57 -5.00 -42.16 -31.34
CA MET A 57 -6.33 -42.01 -30.76
C MET A 57 -6.78 -40.53 -30.79
N PHE A 58 -7.30 -40.11 -31.95
CA PHE A 58 -7.94 -38.79 -32.12
C PHE A 58 -9.15 -38.58 -31.17
N ALA A 59 -9.74 -39.67 -30.66
CA ALA A 59 -10.89 -39.63 -29.75
C ALA A 59 -10.53 -39.12 -28.33
N GLU A 60 -9.39 -39.53 -27.77
CA GLU A 60 -8.96 -39.10 -26.41
C GLU A 60 -8.54 -37.64 -26.38
N SER A 61 -8.07 -37.11 -27.51
CA SER A 61 -7.59 -35.73 -27.63
C SER A 61 -8.70 -34.67 -27.64
N ILE A 62 -9.91 -35.05 -28.05
CA ILE A 62 -11.10 -34.19 -27.99
C ILE A 62 -11.74 -34.24 -26.59
N ALA A 63 -11.43 -35.24 -25.77
CA ALA A 63 -12.01 -35.39 -24.43
C ALA A 63 -11.68 -34.20 -23.51
N VAL A 64 -10.54 -33.54 -23.72
CA VAL A 64 -10.16 -32.29 -23.03
C VAL A 64 -11.20 -31.18 -23.23
N LEU A 65 -11.87 -31.15 -24.39
CA LEU A 65 -12.92 -30.17 -24.70
C LEU A 65 -14.24 -30.43 -23.95
N ASN A 66 -14.37 -31.55 -23.24
CA ASN A 66 -15.49 -31.83 -22.32
C ASN A 66 -15.22 -31.31 -20.90
N ASN A 67 -14.03 -30.78 -20.62
CA ASN A 67 -13.69 -30.33 -19.28
C ASN A 67 -14.48 -29.04 -18.92
N PRO A 68 -15.30 -29.05 -17.86
CA PRO A 68 -16.14 -27.91 -17.48
C PRO A 68 -15.34 -26.67 -17.06
N LEU A 69 -14.04 -26.82 -16.75
CA LEU A 69 -13.18 -25.69 -16.44
C LEU A 69 -12.92 -24.78 -17.64
N LEU A 70 -13.13 -25.26 -18.88
CA LEU A 70 -13.14 -24.41 -20.07
C LEU A 70 -14.34 -23.45 -20.06
N ASP A 71 -15.48 -23.89 -19.53
CA ASP A 71 -16.67 -23.05 -19.38
C ASP A 71 -16.40 -21.94 -18.37
N LEU A 72 -15.79 -22.29 -17.22
CA LEU A 72 -15.38 -21.35 -16.18
C LEU A 72 -14.37 -20.31 -16.70
N LEU A 73 -13.39 -20.73 -17.51
CA LEU A 73 -12.40 -19.85 -18.14
C LEU A 73 -12.99 -18.88 -19.16
N ASN A 74 -14.31 -18.87 -19.35
CA ASN A 74 -15.00 -18.05 -20.34
C ASN A 74 -14.54 -18.37 -21.79
N VAL A 75 -14.17 -19.63 -22.07
CA VAL A 75 -13.76 -20.06 -23.41
C VAL A 75 -14.99 -20.16 -24.30
N LYS A 76 -15.27 -19.08 -25.02
CA LYS A 76 -16.42 -19.01 -25.94
C LYS A 76 -16.15 -19.67 -27.29
N TYR A 77 -14.92 -19.60 -27.80
CA TYR A 77 -14.59 -20.07 -29.15
C TYR A 77 -13.37 -20.98 -29.18
N VAL A 78 -13.44 -22.02 -30.01
CA VAL A 78 -12.32 -22.89 -30.35
C VAL A 78 -12.06 -22.84 -31.84
N LEU A 79 -10.80 -22.60 -32.22
CA LEU A 79 -10.33 -22.56 -33.60
C LEU A 79 -9.51 -23.82 -33.87
N THR A 80 -9.89 -24.60 -34.88
CA THR A 80 -9.23 -25.87 -35.18
C THR A 80 -9.34 -26.25 -36.66
N GLU A 81 -8.35 -26.99 -37.15
CA GLU A 81 -8.38 -27.60 -38.49
C GLU A 81 -9.15 -28.93 -38.50
N TYR A 82 -9.46 -29.47 -37.32
CA TYR A 82 -10.12 -30.77 -37.16
C TYR A 82 -11.61 -30.65 -36.86
N VAL A 83 -12.36 -31.72 -37.09
CA VAL A 83 -13.77 -31.80 -36.69
C VAL A 83 -13.85 -32.15 -35.20
N ILE A 84 -14.64 -31.38 -34.45
CA ILE A 84 -14.99 -31.67 -33.06
C ILE A 84 -16.35 -32.39 -33.05
N PRO A 85 -16.41 -33.70 -32.77
CA PRO A 85 -17.65 -34.48 -32.64
C PRO A 85 -18.27 -34.31 -31.24
N ASN A 86 -18.49 -33.07 -30.80
CA ASN A 86 -19.06 -32.76 -29.48
C ASN A 86 -20.29 -31.85 -29.65
N PRO A 87 -21.48 -32.25 -29.16
CA PRO A 87 -22.69 -31.43 -29.28
C PRO A 87 -22.63 -30.09 -28.52
N ASN A 88 -21.84 -30.00 -27.45
CA ASN A 88 -21.69 -28.77 -26.66
C ASN A 88 -20.92 -27.68 -27.43
N TRP A 89 -20.21 -28.06 -28.49
CA TRP A 89 -19.46 -27.17 -29.35
C TRP A 89 -20.16 -27.04 -30.70
N ARG A 90 -20.85 -25.93 -30.93
CA ARG A 90 -21.57 -25.67 -32.17
C ARG A 90 -20.64 -25.05 -33.20
N ARG A 91 -20.46 -25.68 -34.36
CA ARG A 91 -19.69 -25.07 -35.46
C ARG A 91 -20.43 -23.87 -36.03
N ILE A 92 -19.81 -22.69 -35.98
CA ILE A 92 -20.37 -21.43 -36.48
C ILE A 92 -19.69 -20.94 -37.76
N TYR A 93 -18.49 -21.45 -38.09
CA TYR A 93 -17.73 -21.05 -39.28
C TYR A 93 -16.89 -22.19 -39.85
N PHE A 94 -16.73 -22.20 -41.18
CA PHE A 94 -15.83 -23.10 -41.91
C PHE A 94 -15.45 -22.52 -43.28
N ASP A 95 -14.16 -22.47 -43.60
CA ASP A 95 -13.63 -21.93 -44.87
C ASP A 95 -12.93 -22.97 -45.77
N GLY A 96 -13.05 -24.26 -45.44
CA GLY A 96 -12.34 -25.35 -46.10
C GLY A 96 -11.16 -25.89 -45.29
N THR A 97 -10.52 -25.08 -44.46
CA THR A 97 -9.37 -25.47 -43.65
C THR A 97 -9.62 -25.21 -42.17
N LEU A 98 -10.01 -23.98 -41.82
CA LEU A 98 -10.28 -23.54 -40.45
C LEU A 98 -11.75 -23.73 -40.08
N ARG A 99 -12.01 -24.27 -38.89
CA ARG A 99 -13.33 -24.34 -38.27
C ARG A 99 -13.34 -23.52 -37.00
N VAL A 100 -14.44 -22.81 -36.77
CA VAL A 100 -14.71 -22.12 -35.50
C VAL A 100 -15.92 -22.74 -34.84
N TYR A 101 -15.75 -23.14 -33.60
CA TYR A 101 -16.77 -23.73 -32.75
C TYR A 101 -17.09 -22.77 -31.60
N GLU A 102 -18.39 -22.61 -31.29
CA GLU A 102 -18.90 -21.83 -30.17
C GLU A 102 -19.33 -22.77 -29.03
N ASN A 103 -18.81 -22.52 -27.84
CA ASN A 103 -19.19 -23.20 -26.61
C ASN A 103 -20.61 -22.78 -26.20
N GLN A 104 -21.53 -23.74 -26.11
CA GLN A 104 -22.90 -23.48 -25.67
C GLN A 104 -23.02 -23.40 -24.14
N GLU A 105 -22.05 -23.92 -23.39
CA GLU A 105 -22.04 -23.95 -21.93
C GLU A 105 -21.16 -22.85 -21.31
N VAL A 106 -20.64 -21.91 -22.11
CA VAL A 106 -19.73 -20.87 -21.64
C VAL A 106 -20.27 -20.11 -20.43
N MET A 107 -19.47 -19.99 -19.36
CA MET A 107 -19.78 -19.12 -18.23
C MET A 107 -19.33 -17.69 -18.56
N PRO A 108 -20.07 -16.65 -18.16
CA PRO A 108 -19.59 -15.28 -18.31
C PRO A 108 -18.31 -15.07 -17.50
N ARG A 109 -17.47 -14.13 -17.93
CA ARG A 109 -16.21 -13.82 -17.25
C ARG A 109 -16.39 -13.33 -15.81
N VAL A 110 -17.54 -12.72 -15.54
CA VAL A 110 -17.94 -12.30 -14.22
C VAL A 110 -19.34 -12.83 -13.92
N PHE A 111 -19.52 -13.39 -12.73
CA PHE A 111 -20.80 -13.92 -12.28
C PHE A 111 -20.88 -13.93 -10.76
N ILE A 112 -22.09 -14.08 -10.23
CA ILE A 112 -22.35 -14.15 -8.80
C ILE A 112 -22.77 -15.56 -8.43
N VAL A 113 -22.17 -16.10 -7.37
CA VAL A 113 -22.55 -17.37 -6.76
C VAL A 113 -23.09 -17.17 -5.33
N PRO A 114 -24.09 -17.95 -4.91
CA PRO A 114 -24.69 -17.83 -3.58
C PRO A 114 -23.86 -18.44 -2.45
N GLU A 115 -22.98 -19.39 -2.74
CA GLU A 115 -22.28 -20.19 -1.73
C GLU A 115 -20.76 -20.14 -1.94
N ALA A 116 -20.02 -20.10 -0.82
CA ALA A 116 -18.59 -20.32 -0.81
C ALA A 116 -18.19 -21.39 0.19
N GLN A 117 -17.18 -22.18 -0.16
CA GLN A 117 -16.59 -23.20 0.71
C GLN A 117 -15.08 -22.96 0.86
N VAL A 118 -14.58 -23.07 2.10
CA VAL A 118 -13.16 -22.91 2.39
C VAL A 118 -12.44 -24.24 2.22
N VAL A 119 -11.70 -24.39 1.14
CA VAL A 119 -10.98 -25.63 0.78
C VAL A 119 -9.60 -25.27 0.22
N PRO A 120 -8.50 -25.89 0.70
CA PRO A 120 -7.17 -25.69 0.12
C PRO A 120 -7.15 -25.99 -1.39
N ALA A 121 -6.44 -25.18 -2.19
CA ALA A 121 -6.46 -25.28 -3.66
C ALA A 121 -6.19 -26.68 -4.23
N ALA A 122 -5.30 -27.45 -3.58
CA ALA A 122 -4.95 -28.80 -4.01
C ALA A 122 -6.09 -29.82 -3.83
N GLU A 123 -7.03 -29.55 -2.93
CA GLU A 123 -8.12 -30.46 -2.55
C GLU A 123 -9.47 -30.07 -3.16
N GLN A 124 -9.53 -28.97 -3.94
CA GLN A 124 -10.75 -28.49 -4.55
C GLN A 124 -11.22 -29.44 -5.68
N PRO A 125 -12.45 -30.00 -5.60
CA PRO A 125 -13.01 -30.89 -6.62
C PRO A 125 -13.68 -30.09 -7.74
N LEU A 126 -12.91 -29.27 -8.45
CA LEU A 126 -13.41 -28.28 -9.39
C LEU A 126 -14.17 -28.88 -10.57
N GLU A 127 -13.75 -30.06 -11.04
CA GLU A 127 -14.30 -30.75 -12.21
C GLU A 127 -15.64 -31.43 -11.92
N GLU A 128 -15.90 -31.74 -10.64
CA GLU A 128 -17.10 -32.45 -10.17
C GLU A 128 -18.17 -31.49 -9.62
N SER A 129 -17.78 -30.24 -9.35
CA SER A 129 -18.60 -29.24 -8.66
C SER A 129 -19.37 -28.34 -9.62
N ASP A 130 -20.56 -27.90 -9.20
CA ASP A 130 -21.30 -26.86 -9.93
C ASP A 130 -20.77 -25.46 -9.60
N LEU A 131 -19.70 -25.07 -10.30
CA LEU A 131 -19.05 -23.77 -10.12
C LEU A 131 -19.92 -22.58 -10.58
N ARG A 132 -21.12 -22.81 -11.12
CA ARG A 132 -22.11 -21.75 -11.40
C ARG A 132 -22.85 -21.30 -10.14
N ASN A 133 -22.83 -22.12 -9.08
CA ASN A 133 -23.51 -21.85 -7.82
C ASN A 133 -22.60 -21.95 -6.58
N LEU A 134 -21.35 -22.39 -6.76
CA LEU A 134 -20.37 -22.54 -5.68
C LEU A 134 -19.01 -21.93 -6.07
N VAL A 135 -18.35 -21.25 -5.12
CA VAL A 135 -16.95 -20.85 -5.24
C VAL A 135 -16.11 -21.46 -4.11
N TYR A 136 -14.95 -21.99 -4.44
CA TYR A 136 -13.98 -22.40 -3.44
C TYR A 136 -13.01 -21.26 -3.12
N ILE A 137 -12.77 -21.01 -1.83
CA ILE A 137 -11.80 -20.03 -1.33
C ILE A 137 -10.77 -20.71 -0.44
N GLU A 138 -9.56 -20.19 -0.39
CA GLU A 138 -8.48 -20.76 0.43
C GLU A 138 -8.43 -20.20 1.86
N GLU A 139 -8.94 -18.98 2.06
CA GLU A 139 -8.85 -18.25 3.31
C GLU A 139 -10.24 -18.07 3.94
N GLN A 140 -10.32 -18.13 5.27
CA GLN A 140 -11.54 -17.84 6.01
C GLN A 140 -11.94 -16.38 5.81
N PRO A 141 -13.20 -16.09 5.42
CA PRO A 141 -13.64 -14.72 5.25
C PRO A 141 -13.71 -13.99 6.59
N THR A 142 -13.49 -12.68 6.58
CA THR A 142 -13.54 -11.84 7.79
C THR A 142 -14.97 -11.47 8.21
N VAL A 143 -15.96 -11.76 7.37
CA VAL A 143 -17.37 -11.41 7.58
C VAL A 143 -18.14 -12.67 7.98
N ASP A 144 -18.76 -12.64 9.17
CA ASP A 144 -19.38 -13.81 9.82
C ASP A 144 -20.45 -14.52 8.96
N ASN A 145 -21.17 -13.77 8.12
CA ASN A 145 -22.25 -14.29 7.29
C ASN A 145 -21.81 -14.76 5.89
N ALA A 146 -20.52 -14.66 5.55
CA ALA A 146 -20.04 -14.89 4.19
C ALA A 146 -20.08 -16.37 3.74
N LEU A 147 -20.02 -17.31 4.69
CA LEU A 147 -20.09 -18.75 4.42
C LEU A 147 -21.51 -19.32 4.53
N ILE A 148 -22.49 -18.50 4.95
CA ILE A 148 -23.88 -18.95 5.03
C ILE A 148 -24.48 -18.82 3.62
N PRO A 149 -24.96 -19.91 3.00
CA PRO A 149 -25.51 -19.86 1.64
C PRO A 149 -26.55 -18.75 1.50
N ALA A 150 -26.41 -17.98 0.45
CA ALA A 150 -27.36 -16.93 0.07
C ALA A 150 -28.49 -17.50 -0.79
N SER A 151 -29.56 -16.74 -0.99
CA SER A 151 -30.64 -17.10 -1.91
C SER A 151 -31.07 -15.92 -2.80
N PRO A 152 -30.15 -15.31 -3.57
CA PRO A 152 -30.49 -14.21 -4.47
C PRO A 152 -31.39 -14.69 -5.60
N GLN A 153 -32.57 -14.08 -5.74
CA GLN A 153 -33.45 -14.23 -6.90
C GLN A 153 -32.91 -13.47 -8.11
N LEU A 154 -32.29 -12.31 -7.85
CA LEU A 154 -31.60 -11.50 -8.86
C LEU A 154 -30.09 -11.59 -8.63
N LYS A 155 -29.34 -11.93 -9.67
CA LYS A 155 -27.87 -12.07 -9.63
C LYS A 155 -27.21 -11.63 -10.94
N GLU A 156 -27.28 -10.34 -11.24
CA GLU A 156 -26.69 -9.77 -12.45
C GLU A 156 -25.30 -9.21 -12.17
N ALA A 157 -24.36 -9.46 -13.08
CA ALA A 157 -23.02 -8.89 -13.05
C ALA A 157 -22.56 -8.55 -14.47
N HIS A 158 -22.03 -7.34 -14.66
CA HIS A 158 -21.59 -6.84 -15.94
C HIS A 158 -20.29 -6.05 -15.80
N ILE A 159 -19.31 -6.30 -16.69
CA ILE A 159 -18.06 -5.55 -16.71
C ILE A 159 -18.29 -4.23 -17.46
N SER A 160 -18.33 -3.11 -16.75
CA SER A 160 -18.52 -1.79 -17.36
C SER A 160 -17.23 -1.17 -17.90
N ARG A 161 -16.07 -1.56 -17.36
CA ARG A 161 -14.76 -1.15 -17.87
C ARG A 161 -13.73 -2.24 -17.62
N TYR A 162 -12.94 -2.55 -18.64
CA TYR A 162 -11.89 -3.55 -18.57
C TYR A 162 -10.57 -2.99 -19.10
N THR A 163 -9.58 -2.84 -18.24
CA THR A 163 -8.21 -2.42 -18.58
C THR A 163 -7.19 -3.36 -17.94
N ALA A 164 -5.90 -3.17 -18.23
CA ALA A 164 -4.85 -4.02 -17.67
C ALA A 164 -4.72 -3.91 -16.13
N ASN A 165 -4.95 -2.70 -15.58
CA ASN A 165 -4.74 -2.43 -14.15
C ASN A 165 -6.04 -2.17 -13.38
N ASP A 166 -7.15 -1.89 -14.05
CA ASP A 166 -8.44 -1.62 -13.45
C ASP A 166 -9.56 -2.37 -14.18
N VAL A 167 -10.43 -3.02 -13.40
CA VAL A 167 -11.66 -3.67 -13.88
C VAL A 167 -12.83 -3.18 -13.03
N PHE A 168 -13.88 -2.66 -13.67
CA PHE A 168 -15.11 -2.22 -13.03
C PHE A 168 -16.22 -3.21 -13.36
N VAL A 169 -16.90 -3.66 -12.32
CA VAL A 169 -18.03 -4.58 -12.42
C VAL A 169 -19.23 -3.97 -11.75
N ASP A 170 -20.29 -3.76 -12.51
CA ASP A 170 -21.59 -3.36 -11.99
C ASP A 170 -22.40 -4.62 -11.68
N VAL A 171 -22.97 -4.65 -10.48
CA VAL A 171 -23.73 -5.80 -9.98
C VAL A 171 -25.09 -5.35 -9.49
N ASN A 172 -26.07 -6.23 -9.64
CA ASN A 172 -27.41 -6.07 -9.09
C ASN A 172 -27.83 -7.39 -8.44
N LEU A 173 -27.97 -7.38 -7.12
CA LEU A 173 -28.27 -8.56 -6.34
C LEU A 173 -29.41 -8.32 -5.34
N SER A 174 -30.32 -9.28 -5.22
CA SER A 174 -31.48 -9.19 -4.32
C SER A 174 -31.23 -9.71 -2.89
N ASP A 175 -30.05 -10.29 -2.65
CA ASP A 175 -29.55 -10.81 -1.37
C ASP A 175 -28.03 -10.58 -1.34
N ARG A 176 -27.26 -11.21 -0.46
CA ARG A 176 -25.78 -11.28 -0.50
C ARG A 176 -25.27 -12.24 -1.58
N GLY A 177 -23.97 -12.21 -1.87
CA GLY A 177 -23.35 -13.18 -2.78
C GLY A 177 -21.85 -12.99 -3.00
N TRP A 178 -21.25 -13.94 -3.71
CA TRP A 178 -19.85 -13.93 -4.08
C TRP A 178 -19.68 -13.59 -5.55
N LEU A 179 -19.01 -12.47 -5.84
CA LEU A 179 -18.70 -12.05 -7.19
C LEU A 179 -17.39 -12.70 -7.63
N VAL A 180 -17.48 -13.64 -8.56
CA VAL A 180 -16.33 -14.33 -9.16
C VAL A 180 -15.94 -13.62 -10.45
N LEU A 181 -14.67 -13.24 -10.54
CA LEU A 181 -14.04 -12.72 -11.75
C LEU A 181 -12.97 -13.72 -12.20
N THR A 182 -13.12 -14.30 -13.38
CA THR A 182 -12.20 -15.32 -13.91
C THR A 182 -10.90 -14.76 -14.49
N ASP A 183 -10.38 -13.72 -13.84
CA ASP A 183 -9.03 -13.19 -14.04
C ASP A 183 -8.09 -13.83 -13.02
N ALA A 184 -6.88 -14.20 -13.48
CA ALA A 184 -5.88 -14.80 -12.61
C ALA A 184 -5.60 -13.92 -11.38
N TYR A 185 -5.71 -14.49 -10.19
CA TYR A 185 -5.36 -13.83 -8.93
C TYR A 185 -3.85 -13.60 -8.83
N PHE A 186 -3.45 -12.46 -8.27
CA PHE A 186 -2.05 -12.20 -7.96
C PHE A 186 -1.94 -11.26 -6.75
N PRO A 187 -0.94 -11.41 -5.88
CA PRO A 187 -0.73 -10.47 -4.78
C PRO A 187 -0.58 -9.03 -5.28
N GLY A 188 -1.35 -8.11 -4.71
CA GLY A 188 -1.34 -6.68 -5.08
C GLY A 188 -2.62 -6.17 -5.73
N TRP A 189 -3.52 -7.06 -6.15
CA TRP A 189 -4.89 -6.68 -6.49
C TRP A 189 -5.65 -6.24 -5.24
N LYS A 190 -6.49 -5.22 -5.40
CA LYS A 190 -7.40 -4.67 -4.38
C LYS A 190 -8.77 -4.49 -4.96
N ALA A 191 -9.80 -4.65 -4.13
CA ALA A 191 -11.18 -4.44 -4.53
C ALA A 191 -11.81 -3.35 -3.67
N TYR A 192 -12.58 -2.49 -4.31
CA TYR A 192 -13.31 -1.40 -3.68
C TYR A 192 -14.78 -1.51 -4.07
N LEU A 193 -15.68 -1.38 -3.10
CA LEU A 193 -17.12 -1.42 -3.26
C LEU A 193 -17.70 -0.02 -3.07
N ARG A 194 -18.63 0.38 -3.93
CA ARG A 194 -19.43 1.60 -3.78
C ARG A 194 -20.83 1.41 -4.34
N ASP A 195 -21.76 2.27 -3.94
CA ASP A 195 -23.11 2.31 -4.52
C ASP A 195 -23.04 2.56 -6.04
N PHE A 196 -23.98 1.98 -6.79
CA PHE A 196 -24.06 2.22 -8.22
C PHE A 196 -24.33 3.72 -8.50
N GLY A 197 -23.45 4.34 -9.29
CA GLY A 197 -23.50 5.78 -9.57
C GLY A 197 -22.95 6.68 -8.45
N GLY A 198 -22.42 6.11 -7.36
CA GLY A 198 -21.72 6.84 -6.29
C GLY A 198 -20.36 7.40 -6.73
N ASP A 199 -19.82 8.32 -5.93
CA ASP A 199 -18.51 8.94 -6.20
C ASP A 199 -17.35 7.98 -5.88
N GLU A 200 -16.16 8.24 -6.42
CA GLU A 200 -14.92 7.52 -6.05
C GLU A 200 -14.55 7.73 -4.58
N GLY A 201 -15.02 8.82 -3.96
CA GLY A 201 -14.80 9.10 -2.53
C GLY A 201 -15.53 8.16 -1.57
N ASP A 202 -16.58 7.48 -2.03
CA ASP A 202 -17.41 6.58 -1.19
C ASP A 202 -16.91 5.13 -1.20
N GLU A 203 -15.80 4.87 -1.89
CA GLU A 203 -15.22 3.54 -2.02
C GLU A 203 -14.78 2.93 -0.68
N ARG A 204 -15.27 1.71 -0.41
CA ARG A 204 -14.87 0.91 0.75
C ARG A 204 -14.02 -0.27 0.28
N GLU A 205 -12.81 -0.41 0.83
CA GLU A 205 -11.95 -1.56 0.50
C GLU A 205 -12.58 -2.86 1.02
N ILE A 206 -12.76 -3.83 0.12
CA ILE A 206 -13.22 -5.18 0.45
C ILE A 206 -12.12 -6.21 0.13
N PRO A 207 -11.98 -7.27 0.94
CA PRO A 207 -10.95 -8.28 0.71
C PRO A 207 -11.19 -9.08 -0.57
N ILE A 208 -10.11 -9.34 -1.31
CA ILE A 208 -10.10 -10.29 -2.44
C ILE A 208 -9.62 -11.65 -1.94
N TYR A 209 -10.39 -12.67 -2.25
CA TYR A 209 -10.05 -14.06 -1.99
C TYR A 209 -9.62 -14.76 -3.29
N ARG A 210 -8.72 -15.74 -3.18
CA ARG A 210 -8.39 -16.61 -4.30
C ARG A 210 -9.52 -17.61 -4.51
N ALA A 211 -10.14 -17.53 -5.68
CA ALA A 211 -11.30 -18.31 -6.08
C ALA A 211 -10.88 -19.48 -6.96
N ASN A 212 -11.42 -20.68 -6.69
CA ASN A 212 -11.25 -21.87 -7.52
C ASN A 212 -9.77 -22.13 -7.88
N GLY A 213 -8.88 -21.92 -6.91
CA GLY A 213 -7.43 -22.11 -7.02
C GLY A 213 -6.66 -21.04 -7.81
N ALA A 214 -7.28 -20.34 -8.76
CA ALA A 214 -6.53 -19.46 -9.69
C ALA A 214 -7.11 -18.05 -9.88
N PHE A 215 -8.38 -17.80 -9.55
CA PHE A 215 -9.10 -16.59 -9.91
C PHE A 215 -9.39 -15.68 -8.72
N ARG A 216 -10.13 -14.57 -8.94
CA ARG A 216 -10.46 -13.59 -7.91
C ARG A 216 -11.92 -13.69 -7.55
N THR A 217 -12.24 -13.62 -6.25
CA THR A 217 -13.61 -13.42 -5.80
C THR A 217 -13.65 -12.38 -4.68
N VAL A 218 -14.78 -11.68 -4.59
CA VAL A 218 -15.09 -10.80 -3.47
C VAL A 218 -16.47 -11.15 -2.92
N TYR A 219 -16.66 -10.95 -1.63
CA TYR A 219 -17.95 -11.12 -0.99
C TYR A 219 -18.70 -9.79 -0.95
N ILE A 220 -19.95 -9.79 -1.42
CA ILE A 220 -20.85 -8.64 -1.38
C ILE A 220 -21.86 -8.89 -0.25
N PRO A 221 -21.80 -8.12 0.86
CA PRO A 221 -22.55 -8.43 2.07
C PRO A 221 -24.03 -8.04 2.01
N GLU A 222 -24.40 -7.10 1.13
CA GLU A 222 -25.70 -6.45 1.12
C GLU A 222 -26.37 -6.52 -0.27
N ALA A 223 -27.68 -6.68 -0.26
CA ALA A 223 -28.50 -6.56 -1.46
C ALA A 223 -28.47 -5.12 -2.00
N GLY A 224 -28.54 -4.94 -3.31
CA GLY A 224 -28.55 -3.63 -3.93
C GLY A 224 -27.88 -3.59 -5.30
N GLN A 225 -27.66 -2.38 -5.78
CA GLN A 225 -26.87 -2.12 -6.98
C GLN A 225 -25.52 -1.52 -6.57
N TRP A 226 -24.45 -2.17 -6.98
CA TRP A 226 -23.10 -1.78 -6.59
C TRP A 226 -22.17 -1.74 -7.79
N THR A 227 -21.10 -0.97 -7.66
CA THR A 227 -19.94 -1.03 -8.56
C THR A 227 -18.74 -1.53 -7.77
N ILE A 228 -18.14 -2.63 -8.21
CA ILE A 228 -16.90 -3.18 -7.66
C ILE A 228 -15.76 -2.80 -8.60
N ARG A 229 -14.74 -2.13 -8.05
CA ARG A 229 -13.52 -1.79 -8.76
C ARG A 229 -12.37 -2.68 -8.29
N PHE A 230 -11.85 -3.49 -9.18
CA PHE A 230 -10.61 -4.23 -9.00
C PHE A 230 -9.44 -3.42 -9.54
N VAL A 231 -8.45 -3.11 -8.71
CA VAL A 231 -7.26 -2.34 -9.09
C VAL A 231 -5.97 -3.06 -8.72
N TYR A 232 -5.01 -3.10 -9.65
CA TYR A 232 -3.69 -3.63 -9.39
C TYR A 232 -2.78 -2.55 -8.80
N SER A 233 -2.48 -2.66 -7.51
CA SER A 233 -1.66 -1.70 -6.77
C SER A 233 -0.66 -2.43 -5.86
N PRO A 234 0.36 -3.10 -6.43
CA PRO A 234 1.31 -3.91 -5.67
C PRO A 234 2.21 -3.08 -4.76
N MET A 235 2.48 -3.60 -3.56
CA MET A 235 3.36 -2.92 -2.60
C MET A 235 4.82 -2.87 -3.08
N SER A 236 5.27 -3.87 -3.84
CA SER A 236 6.62 -3.92 -4.41
C SER A 236 6.92 -2.71 -5.30
N PHE A 237 5.97 -2.31 -6.15
CA PHE A 237 6.14 -1.13 -7.01
C PHE A 237 6.21 0.17 -6.19
N LYS A 238 5.32 0.33 -5.20
CA LYS A 238 5.31 1.51 -4.31
C LYS A 238 6.61 1.62 -3.51
N LEU A 239 7.08 0.50 -2.96
CA LEU A 239 8.36 0.44 -2.25
C LEU A 239 9.55 0.70 -3.17
N GLY A 240 9.55 0.14 -4.38
CA GLY A 240 10.58 0.41 -5.39
C GLY A 240 10.69 1.89 -5.71
N LEU A 241 9.56 2.52 -6.04
CA LEU A 241 9.49 3.97 -6.29
C LEU A 241 10.00 4.78 -5.10
N TYR A 242 9.57 4.42 -3.90
CA TYR A 242 9.97 5.10 -2.66
C TYR A 242 11.47 4.97 -2.38
N ILE A 243 12.06 3.78 -2.53
CA ILE A 243 13.50 3.54 -2.33
C ILE A 243 14.31 4.30 -3.40
N SER A 244 13.87 4.26 -4.67
CA SER A 244 14.52 5.03 -5.74
C SER A 244 14.49 6.53 -5.47
N PHE A 245 13.37 7.06 -4.95
CA PHE A 245 13.27 8.46 -4.54
C PHE A 245 14.24 8.79 -3.40
N LEU A 246 14.32 7.97 -2.35
CA LEU A 246 15.25 8.19 -1.24
C LEU A 246 16.72 8.11 -1.68
N ALA A 247 17.06 7.18 -2.57
CA ALA A 247 18.40 7.06 -3.13
C ALA A 247 18.76 8.33 -3.94
N PHE A 248 17.82 8.82 -4.75
CA PHE A 248 17.98 10.06 -5.50
C PHE A 248 18.16 11.28 -4.58
N MET A 249 17.32 11.43 -3.54
CA MET A 249 17.46 12.50 -2.55
C MET A 249 18.78 12.44 -1.79
N THR A 250 19.22 11.24 -1.40
CA THR A 250 20.50 11.04 -0.73
C THR A 250 21.65 11.45 -1.65
N ALA A 251 21.65 11.02 -2.91
CA ALA A 251 22.66 11.40 -3.89
C ALA A 251 22.67 12.92 -4.15
N LEU A 252 21.49 13.54 -4.25
CA LEU A 252 21.34 14.99 -4.43
C LEU A 252 21.92 15.77 -3.25
N LEU A 253 21.62 15.36 -2.01
CA LEU A 253 22.13 16.02 -0.81
C LEU A 253 23.64 15.82 -0.63
N LEU A 254 24.16 14.63 -0.90
CA LEU A 254 25.60 14.36 -0.88
C LEU A 254 26.33 15.14 -1.98
N GLY A 255 25.75 15.21 -3.18
CA GLY A 255 26.27 16.03 -4.29
C GLY A 255 26.26 17.52 -3.93
N GLY A 256 25.19 18.01 -3.32
CA GLY A 256 25.08 19.38 -2.81
C GLY A 256 26.14 19.69 -1.74
N TYR A 257 26.34 18.78 -0.78
CA TYR A 257 27.39 18.90 0.24
C TYR A 257 28.79 18.89 -0.36
N TRP A 258 29.06 18.02 -1.34
CA TRP A 258 30.33 17.96 -2.04
C TRP A 258 30.61 19.23 -2.85
N LEU A 259 29.63 19.71 -3.62
CA LEU A 259 29.72 20.98 -4.36
C LEU A 259 29.97 22.14 -3.41
N TRP A 260 29.27 22.16 -2.28
CA TRP A 260 29.46 23.15 -1.24
C TRP A 260 30.91 23.18 -0.76
N GLY A 261 31.47 22.03 -0.35
CA GLY A 261 32.86 21.95 0.10
C GLY A 261 33.89 22.31 -0.99
N ARG A 262 33.57 22.11 -2.27
CA ARG A 262 34.47 22.43 -3.39
C ARG A 262 34.50 23.91 -3.74
N TYR A 263 33.35 24.58 -3.72
CA TYR A 263 33.19 25.95 -4.22
C TYR A 263 33.07 27.01 -3.12
N TYR A 264 32.68 26.63 -1.91
CA TYR A 264 32.60 27.55 -0.77
C TYR A 264 33.98 27.73 -0.12
N ARG A 265 34.57 28.91 -0.28
CA ARG A 265 35.77 29.36 0.45
C ARG A 265 35.39 30.48 1.42
N PRO A 266 35.61 30.31 2.74
CA PRO A 266 35.20 31.29 3.74
C PRO A 266 36.00 32.59 3.75
N GLU A 267 37.16 32.66 3.08
CA GLU A 267 38.13 33.77 3.21
C GLU A 267 37.84 35.01 2.34
N ASN A 268 36.78 35.04 1.51
CA ASN A 268 36.51 36.17 0.59
C ASN A 268 35.11 36.83 0.78
N SER A 269 34.53 36.85 1.98
CA SER A 269 33.19 37.42 2.20
C SER A 269 33.21 38.75 2.95
N GLU A 270 33.55 39.84 2.25
CA GLU A 270 33.15 41.21 2.68
C GLU A 270 31.74 41.60 2.17
N ASP A 271 31.16 40.83 1.24
CA ASP A 271 29.82 41.11 0.68
C ASP A 271 28.70 40.63 1.63
N GLU A 272 28.08 41.56 2.35
CA GLU A 272 26.88 41.33 3.18
C GLU A 272 25.75 40.63 2.41
N VAL A 273 25.57 40.97 1.13
CA VAL A 273 24.56 40.37 0.24
C VAL A 273 24.75 38.86 0.10
N ARG A 274 25.99 38.38 0.00
CA ARG A 274 26.30 36.96 -0.15
C ARG A 274 26.00 36.18 1.12
N THR A 275 26.27 36.77 2.29
CA THR A 275 25.98 36.17 3.60
C THR A 275 24.48 36.05 3.81
N VAL A 276 23.72 37.11 3.53
CA VAL A 276 22.24 37.10 3.62
C VAL A 276 21.64 36.08 2.66
N ALA A 277 22.11 36.05 1.40
CA ALA A 277 21.64 35.09 0.40
C ALA A 277 21.91 33.64 0.83
N LYS A 278 23.11 33.32 1.31
CA LYS A 278 23.45 31.99 1.83
C LYS A 278 22.54 31.60 2.99
N ASN A 279 22.45 32.46 4.01
CA ASN A 279 21.73 32.17 5.25
C ASN A 279 20.21 32.12 5.05
N SER A 280 19.71 32.58 3.91
CA SER A 280 18.30 32.44 3.53
C SER A 280 18.06 31.25 2.59
N LEU A 281 18.83 31.15 1.50
CA LEU A 281 18.60 30.15 0.44
C LEU A 281 18.95 28.74 0.88
N VAL A 282 20.06 28.54 1.62
CA VAL A 282 20.49 27.20 2.02
C VAL A 282 19.46 26.54 2.95
N PRO A 283 19.02 27.19 4.05
CA PRO A 283 17.96 26.61 4.88
C PRO A 283 16.65 26.45 4.14
N MET A 284 16.29 27.38 3.24
CA MET A 284 15.06 27.28 2.45
C MET A 284 15.06 26.03 1.55
N ILE A 285 16.11 25.83 0.75
CA ILE A 285 16.23 24.66 -0.15
C ILE A 285 16.23 23.36 0.67
N LEU A 286 17.00 23.32 1.75
CA LEU A 286 17.06 22.16 2.65
C LEU A 286 15.72 21.89 3.33
N SER A 287 14.96 22.92 3.68
CA SER A 287 13.60 22.75 4.24
C SER A 287 12.61 22.20 3.21
N LEU A 288 12.75 22.58 1.94
CA LEU A 288 11.92 22.06 0.85
C LEU A 288 12.22 20.59 0.59
N SER A 289 13.49 20.20 0.62
CA SER A 289 13.91 18.79 0.55
C SER A 289 13.30 17.96 1.68
N ASN A 290 13.30 18.46 2.92
CA ASN A 290 12.64 17.79 4.05
C ASN A 290 11.14 17.58 3.79
N LYS A 291 10.43 18.60 3.31
CA LYS A 291 9.01 18.47 2.97
C LYS A 291 8.77 17.41 1.88
N ALA A 292 9.63 17.33 0.88
CA ALA A 292 9.54 16.31 -0.16
C ALA A 292 9.77 14.90 0.40
N ILE A 293 10.75 14.74 1.29
CA ILE A 293 11.03 13.47 2.00
C ILE A 293 9.85 13.06 2.89
N ASP A 294 9.30 13.99 3.67
CA ASP A 294 8.15 13.75 4.55
C ASP A 294 6.90 13.41 3.74
N PHE A 295 6.67 14.07 2.59
CA PHE A 295 5.56 13.76 1.70
C PHE A 295 5.68 12.36 1.09
N ALA A 296 6.88 11.98 0.63
CA ALA A 296 7.14 10.63 0.14
C ALA A 296 6.90 9.57 1.23
N PHE A 297 7.31 9.85 2.47
CA PHE A 297 7.02 8.99 3.60
C PHE A 297 5.53 8.91 3.92
N ALA A 298 4.80 10.01 3.80
CA ALA A 298 3.35 10.05 4.01
C ALA A 298 2.60 9.13 3.06
N MET A 299 2.94 9.16 1.77
CA MET A 299 2.37 8.24 0.78
C MET A 299 2.59 6.77 1.16
N LEU A 300 3.73 6.44 1.80
CA LEU A 300 4.03 5.08 2.24
C LEU A 300 3.28 4.71 3.52
N TYR A 301 3.39 5.49 4.58
CA TYR A 301 2.82 5.09 5.87
C TYR A 301 1.29 5.06 5.84
N VAL A 302 0.64 5.99 5.12
CA VAL A 302 -0.83 6.00 4.98
C VAL A 302 -1.30 4.71 4.33
N ARG A 303 -0.54 4.22 3.35
CA ARG A 303 -0.85 2.97 2.65
C ARG A 303 -0.63 1.74 3.52
N ILE A 304 0.41 1.72 4.35
CA ILE A 304 0.71 0.55 5.20
C ILE A 304 -0.23 0.50 6.42
N LEU A 305 -0.49 1.63 7.07
CA LEU A 305 -1.33 1.70 8.27
C LEU A 305 -2.83 1.62 7.94
N GLY A 306 -3.21 1.94 6.70
CA GLY A 306 -4.60 2.05 6.29
C GLY A 306 -5.33 3.22 6.97
N PRO A 307 -6.63 3.41 6.73
CA PRO A 307 -7.39 4.53 7.28
C PRO A 307 -7.41 4.57 8.81
N VAL A 308 -7.70 3.44 9.46
CA VAL A 308 -7.79 3.34 10.93
C VAL A 308 -6.45 3.62 11.59
N GLY A 309 -5.39 2.93 11.17
CA GLY A 309 -4.05 3.12 11.74
C GLY A 309 -3.49 4.52 11.48
N THR A 310 -3.83 5.12 10.33
CA THR A 310 -3.48 6.51 10.02
C THR A 310 -4.21 7.49 10.94
N GLY A 311 -5.51 7.29 11.18
CA GLY A 311 -6.29 8.11 12.12
C GLY A 311 -5.74 8.05 13.55
N GLN A 312 -5.42 6.84 14.03
CA GLN A 312 -4.79 6.65 15.35
C GLN A 312 -3.42 7.34 15.42
N TYR A 313 -2.59 7.22 14.39
CA TYR A 313 -1.30 7.90 14.34
C TYR A 313 -1.44 9.42 14.32
N ALA A 314 -2.37 9.96 13.52
CA ALA A 314 -2.65 11.38 13.45
C ALA A 314 -3.11 11.94 14.81
N PHE A 315 -3.97 11.21 15.53
CA PHE A 315 -4.36 11.56 16.90
C PHE A 315 -3.15 11.66 17.82
N VAL A 316 -2.29 10.63 17.84
CA VAL A 316 -1.07 10.62 18.67
C VAL A 316 -0.15 11.81 18.35
N VAL A 317 0.06 12.10 17.07
CA VAL A 317 0.87 13.23 16.62
C VAL A 317 0.25 14.57 17.01
N ALA A 318 -1.08 14.72 16.90
CA ALA A 318 -1.77 15.94 17.28
C ALA A 318 -1.65 16.23 18.78
N VAL A 319 -1.87 15.22 19.63
CA VAL A 319 -1.71 15.35 21.09
C VAL A 319 -0.26 15.70 21.44
N TYR A 320 0.71 15.00 20.86
CA TYR A 320 2.13 15.32 21.01
C TYR A 320 2.45 16.77 20.61
N GLY A 321 1.92 17.23 19.46
CA GLY A 321 2.15 18.57 18.94
C GLY A 321 1.66 19.68 19.87
N ILE A 322 0.53 19.48 20.56
CA ILE A 322 0.03 20.45 21.56
C ILE A 322 1.06 20.64 22.69
N PHE A 323 1.58 19.55 23.24
CA PHE A 323 2.57 19.62 24.32
C PHE A 323 3.92 20.15 23.82
N GLU A 324 4.32 19.81 22.61
CA GLU A 324 5.52 20.34 21.95
C GLU A 324 5.49 21.87 21.85
N ILE A 325 4.36 22.45 21.45
CA ILE A 325 4.18 23.92 21.39
C ILE A 325 4.43 24.55 22.75
N VAL A 326 3.88 23.96 23.82
CA VAL A 326 4.04 24.45 25.20
C VAL A 326 5.49 24.39 25.66
N SER A 327 6.23 23.32 25.36
CA SER A 327 7.63 23.22 25.81
C SER A 327 8.60 24.10 25.02
N ARG A 328 8.29 24.42 23.76
CA ARG A 328 9.17 25.27 22.92
C ARG A 328 8.97 26.76 23.16
N TYR A 329 7.73 27.20 23.43
CA TYR A 329 7.27 28.55 23.80
C TYR A 329 8.17 29.73 23.37
N GLY A 330 8.50 29.86 22.08
CA GLY A 330 9.30 30.97 21.54
C GLY A 330 10.73 31.11 22.09
N LEU A 331 11.19 30.17 22.94
CA LEU A 331 12.48 30.23 23.61
C LEU A 331 13.65 30.13 22.64
N GLY A 332 13.45 29.50 21.48
CA GLY A 332 14.45 29.46 20.41
C GLY A 332 14.71 30.84 19.82
N THR A 333 13.66 31.60 19.51
CA THR A 333 13.77 32.98 19.02
C THR A 333 14.44 33.89 20.05
N LEU A 334 14.08 33.75 21.32
CA LEU A 334 14.72 34.49 22.41
C LEU A 334 16.20 34.14 22.55
N LEU A 335 16.54 32.84 22.47
CA LEU A 335 17.92 32.37 22.49
C LEU A 335 18.73 32.96 21.31
N THR A 336 18.19 32.90 20.10
CA THR A 336 18.86 33.44 18.92
C THR A 336 19.10 34.95 19.08
N ARG A 337 18.08 35.72 19.50
CA ARG A 337 18.20 37.16 19.73
C ARG A 337 19.28 37.50 20.77
N ASP A 338 19.22 36.88 21.94
CA ASP A 338 20.07 37.24 23.08
C ASP A 338 21.53 36.81 22.86
N VAL A 339 21.75 35.65 22.22
CA VAL A 339 23.10 35.18 21.86
C VAL A 339 23.69 36.00 20.71
N SER A 340 22.88 36.44 19.75
CA SER A 340 23.35 37.35 18.71
C SER A 340 23.74 38.72 19.26
N ALA A 341 23.10 39.18 20.34
CA ALA A 341 23.43 40.44 21.01
C ALA A 341 24.72 40.37 21.84
N ASP A 342 24.93 39.28 22.60
CA ASP A 342 26.19 39.04 23.34
C ASP A 342 26.65 37.58 23.21
N LYS A 343 27.56 37.37 22.24
CA LYS A 343 28.12 36.05 21.91
C LYS A 343 28.92 35.44 23.06
N ASN A 344 29.48 36.25 23.98
CA ASN A 344 30.28 35.76 25.11
C ASN A 344 29.43 35.06 26.18
N GLN A 345 28.14 35.41 26.27
CA GLN A 345 27.19 34.82 27.22
C GLN A 345 26.42 33.62 26.62
N SER A 346 26.81 33.15 25.43
CA SER A 346 26.14 32.06 24.71
C SER A 346 25.90 30.81 25.56
N SER A 347 26.89 30.36 26.32
CA SER A 347 26.79 29.21 27.22
C SER A 347 25.73 29.40 28.31
N ARG A 348 25.66 30.60 28.89
CA ARG A 348 24.70 30.93 29.95
C ARG A 348 23.28 30.95 29.39
N TYR A 349 23.05 31.62 28.26
CA TYR A 349 21.74 31.68 27.62
C TYR A 349 21.25 30.30 27.17
N LEU A 350 22.12 29.50 26.53
CA LEU A 350 21.81 28.13 26.13
C LEU A 350 21.43 27.27 27.34
N THR A 351 22.22 27.32 28.42
CA THR A 351 21.95 26.54 29.63
C THR A 351 20.61 26.92 30.25
N ASN A 352 20.31 28.22 30.34
CA ASN A 352 19.03 28.71 30.85
C ASN A 352 17.84 28.21 30.01
N VAL A 353 17.95 28.27 28.67
CA VAL A 353 16.89 27.83 27.77
C VAL A 353 16.70 26.32 27.83
N VAL A 354 17.78 25.54 27.86
CA VAL A 354 17.72 24.08 28.02
C VAL A 354 17.09 23.70 29.37
N ALA A 355 17.47 24.37 30.45
CA ALA A 355 16.88 24.15 31.78
C ALA A 355 15.38 24.50 31.79
N LEU A 356 14.99 25.65 31.23
CA LEU A 356 13.60 26.07 31.16
C LEU A 356 12.75 25.11 30.31
N ARG A 357 13.24 24.67 29.15
CA ARG A 357 12.55 23.67 28.31
C ARG A 357 12.40 22.34 29.01
N THR A 358 13.40 21.92 29.77
CA THR A 358 13.35 20.68 30.56
C THR A 358 12.32 20.79 31.68
N LEU A 359 12.23 21.95 32.33
CA LEU A 359 11.19 22.22 33.34
C LEU A 359 9.78 22.22 32.73
N LEU A 360 9.58 22.94 31.62
CA LEU A 360 8.29 22.95 30.90
C LEU A 360 7.90 21.56 30.42
N TRP A 361 8.86 20.77 29.96
CA TRP A 361 8.65 19.36 29.62
C TRP A 361 8.22 18.55 30.84
N LEU A 362 8.91 18.66 31.99
CA LEU A 362 8.52 17.97 33.22
C LEU A 362 7.10 18.34 33.67
N VAL A 363 6.72 19.61 33.57
CA VAL A 363 5.35 20.10 33.88
C VAL A 363 4.32 19.56 32.89
N SER A 364 4.71 19.33 31.63
CA SER A 364 3.84 18.76 30.61
C SER A 364 3.52 17.28 30.83
N LEU A 365 4.40 16.51 31.46
CA LEU A 365 4.21 15.07 31.69
C LEU A 365 2.96 14.72 32.52
N PRO A 366 2.68 15.33 33.69
CA PRO A 366 1.45 15.05 34.44
C PRO A 366 0.20 15.47 33.66
N LEU A 367 0.26 16.57 32.90
CA LEU A 367 -0.85 17.01 32.04
C LEU A 367 -1.12 16.00 30.91
N LEU A 368 -0.08 15.49 30.26
CA LEU A 368 -0.20 14.41 29.29
C LEU A 368 -0.75 13.13 29.94
N GLY A 369 -0.32 12.81 31.16
CA GLY A 369 -0.86 11.71 31.96
C GLY A 369 -2.36 11.85 32.22
N LEU A 370 -2.83 13.06 32.53
CA LEU A 370 -4.26 13.36 32.68
C LEU A 370 -5.03 13.19 31.37
N VAL A 371 -4.46 13.62 30.23
CA VAL A 371 -5.07 13.41 28.91
C VAL A 371 -5.19 11.93 28.59
N ILE A 372 -4.12 11.16 28.79
CA ILE A 372 -4.12 9.70 28.58
C ILE A 372 -5.17 9.04 29.49
N TRP A 373 -5.20 9.40 30.77
CA TRP A 373 -6.17 8.88 31.71
C TRP A 373 -7.61 9.18 31.26
N PHE A 374 -7.91 10.43 30.89
CA PHE A 374 -9.22 10.84 30.42
C PHE A 374 -9.69 10.02 29.21
N TYR A 375 -8.87 9.92 28.17
CA TYR A 375 -9.22 9.16 26.96
C TYR A 375 -9.32 7.65 27.18
N ARG A 376 -8.64 7.08 28.18
CA ARG A 376 -8.79 5.66 28.53
C ARG A 376 -10.00 5.37 29.40
N SER A 377 -10.44 6.35 30.18
CA SER A 377 -11.63 6.23 31.02
C SER A 377 -12.94 6.40 30.25
N LEU A 378 -12.91 6.80 28.96
CA LEU A 378 -14.12 7.00 28.14
C LEU A 378 -15.00 5.74 28.04
N ASP A 379 -14.42 4.54 27.95
CA ASP A 379 -15.20 3.28 27.90
C ASP A 379 -15.88 2.95 29.25
N GLN A 380 -15.37 3.48 30.36
CA GLN A 380 -15.87 3.19 31.71
C GLN A 380 -16.88 4.24 32.19
N VAL A 381 -16.79 5.46 31.68
CA VAL A 381 -17.63 6.57 32.08
C VAL A 381 -18.61 6.83 30.94
N GLY A 382 -19.79 6.22 31.02
CA GLY A 382 -20.91 6.47 30.09
C GLY A 382 -21.45 7.90 30.26
N VAL A 383 -20.71 8.88 29.76
CA VAL A 383 -21.04 10.30 29.88
C VAL A 383 -21.94 10.73 28.73
N SER A 384 -23.19 11.03 29.04
CA SER A 384 -24.24 11.37 28.06
C SER A 384 -24.04 12.68 27.28
N TRP A 385 -23.10 13.55 27.69
CA TRP A 385 -22.80 14.83 27.00
C TRP A 385 -21.58 14.76 26.08
N LEU A 386 -20.84 13.65 26.07
CA LEU A 386 -19.74 13.45 25.13
C LEU A 386 -20.29 13.00 23.76
N PRO A 387 -19.74 13.50 22.64
CA PRO A 387 -20.08 13.01 21.31
C PRO A 387 -19.96 11.48 21.23
N SER A 388 -20.93 10.83 20.60
CA SER A 388 -20.97 9.37 20.42
C SER A 388 -19.77 8.80 19.66
N ASP A 389 -19.06 9.65 18.92
CA ASP A 389 -17.97 9.25 18.02
C ASP A 389 -16.61 9.27 18.72
N LEU A 390 -16.54 9.67 20.00
CA LEU A 390 -15.33 9.64 20.79
C LEU A 390 -15.02 8.22 21.25
N THR A 391 -13.99 7.62 20.66
CA THR A 391 -13.51 6.29 21.02
C THR A 391 -12.39 6.37 22.06
N ALA A 392 -12.37 5.44 23.01
CA ALA A 392 -11.26 5.32 23.94
C ALA A 392 -9.94 4.95 23.25
N ILE A 393 -8.82 5.41 23.80
CA ILE A 393 -7.49 5.10 23.25
C ILE A 393 -6.99 3.74 23.73
N GLY A 394 -6.39 3.00 22.81
CA GLY A 394 -5.80 1.69 23.09
C GLY A 394 -4.42 1.74 23.74
N THR A 395 -3.89 0.55 23.95
CA THR A 395 -2.52 0.32 24.43
C THR A 395 -1.45 0.83 23.46
N PRO A 396 -1.59 0.66 22.13
CA PRO A 396 -0.61 1.15 21.15
C PRO A 396 -0.49 2.69 21.16
N GLU A 397 -1.59 3.43 21.18
CA GLU A 397 -1.65 4.89 21.23
C GLU A 397 -0.96 5.40 22.49
N THR A 398 -1.28 4.78 23.64
CA THR A 398 -0.66 5.12 24.93
C THR A 398 0.86 4.93 24.88
N ARG A 399 1.34 3.80 24.34
CA ARG A 399 2.79 3.54 24.21
C ARG A 399 3.45 4.55 23.28
N ALA A 400 2.83 4.86 22.15
CA ALA A 400 3.35 5.84 21.20
C ALA A 400 3.44 7.23 21.85
N LEU A 401 2.41 7.67 22.58
CA LEU A 401 2.42 8.94 23.31
C LEU A 401 3.54 9.02 24.35
N LEU A 402 3.76 7.95 25.13
CA LEU A 402 4.86 7.91 26.11
C LEU A 402 6.24 7.97 25.45
N ILE A 403 6.42 7.27 24.33
CA ILE A 403 7.69 7.32 23.57
C ILE A 403 7.89 8.71 22.97
N PHE A 404 6.84 9.33 22.42
CA PHE A 404 6.91 10.71 21.92
C PHE A 404 7.19 11.71 23.04
N ALA A 405 6.62 11.52 24.24
CA ALA A 405 6.92 12.35 25.41
C ALA A 405 8.40 12.26 25.79
N ALA A 406 9.01 11.07 25.77
CA ALA A 406 10.45 10.92 25.96
C ALA A 406 11.26 11.56 24.81
N SER A 407 10.80 11.38 23.57
CA SER A 407 11.42 11.95 22.37
C SER A 407 11.45 13.48 22.40
N MET A 408 10.40 14.10 22.97
CA MET A 408 10.23 15.54 23.12
C MET A 408 11.37 16.21 23.90
N LEU A 409 11.91 15.54 24.92
CA LEU A 409 13.03 16.06 25.70
C LEU A 409 14.25 16.32 24.81
N PHE A 410 14.62 15.33 24.01
CA PHE A 410 15.75 15.42 23.09
C PHE A 410 15.45 16.40 21.94
N ALA A 411 14.21 16.42 21.43
CA ALA A 411 13.80 17.40 20.43
C ALA A 411 13.98 18.84 20.94
N ASN A 412 13.59 19.11 22.19
CA ASN A 412 13.73 20.41 22.83
C ASN A 412 15.20 20.84 22.98
N TRP A 413 16.09 19.89 23.29
CA TRP A 413 17.53 20.13 23.39
C TRP A 413 18.17 20.37 22.02
N ALA A 414 17.86 19.53 21.02
CA ALA A 414 18.33 19.70 19.65
C ALA A 414 17.91 21.05 19.05
N ASP A 415 16.67 21.49 19.30
CA ASP A 415 16.18 22.79 18.84
C ASP A 415 16.91 23.96 19.52
N ALA A 416 17.28 23.84 20.81
CA ALA A 416 18.05 24.87 21.52
C ALA A 416 19.47 24.98 20.96
N LEU A 417 20.12 23.84 20.72
CA LEU A 417 21.43 23.80 20.07
C LEU A 417 21.38 24.40 18.65
N SER A 418 20.34 24.07 17.88
CA SER A 418 20.13 24.62 16.53
C SER A 418 19.96 26.14 16.56
N SER A 419 19.20 26.66 17.53
CA SER A 419 18.98 28.11 17.72
C SER A 419 20.29 28.85 18.03
N THR A 420 21.23 28.21 18.74
CA THR A 420 22.58 28.75 18.98
C THR A 420 23.36 28.86 17.66
N PHE A 421 23.36 27.84 16.80
CA PHE A 421 24.01 27.94 15.49
C PHE A 421 23.45 29.08 14.63
N MET A 422 22.12 29.27 14.68
CA MET A 422 21.46 30.40 13.99
C MET A 422 21.94 31.75 14.55
N ALA A 423 22.16 31.86 15.87
CA ALA A 423 22.66 33.07 16.51
C ALA A 423 24.08 33.47 16.06
N PHE A 424 24.89 32.48 15.68
CA PHE A 424 26.23 32.66 15.11
C PHE A 424 26.22 32.74 13.58
N GLU A 425 25.07 32.88 12.94
CA GLU A 425 24.91 32.95 11.47
C GLU A 425 25.44 31.71 10.73
N LYS A 426 25.47 30.56 11.42
CA LYS A 426 25.93 29.26 10.92
C LYS A 426 24.73 28.34 10.61
N MET A 427 23.77 28.84 9.82
CA MET A 427 22.48 28.15 9.59
C MET A 427 22.60 26.86 8.75
N GLU A 428 23.69 26.70 7.99
CA GLU A 428 23.94 25.52 7.17
C GLU A 428 24.09 24.23 7.99
N TYR A 429 24.62 24.32 9.22
CA TYR A 429 24.85 23.15 10.08
C TYR A 429 23.53 22.53 10.58
N PRO A 430 22.64 23.28 11.26
CA PRO A 430 21.36 22.71 11.71
C PRO A 430 20.48 22.31 10.52
N ALA A 431 20.47 23.06 9.42
CA ALA A 431 19.65 22.72 8.24
C ALA A 431 20.14 21.44 7.54
N GLY A 432 21.46 21.29 7.36
CA GLY A 432 22.06 20.11 6.74
C GLY A 432 21.88 18.86 7.62
N LEU A 433 22.08 19.01 8.92
CA LEU A 433 21.83 17.92 9.87
C LEU A 433 20.35 17.51 9.90
N ALA A 434 19.42 18.46 9.88
CA ALA A 434 18.00 18.16 9.84
C ALA A 434 17.62 17.31 8.62
N ASN A 435 18.25 17.56 7.46
CA ASN A 435 18.06 16.73 6.26
C ASN A 435 18.59 15.30 6.43
N ALA A 436 19.80 15.15 6.98
CA ALA A 436 20.35 13.83 7.26
C ALA A 436 19.47 13.04 8.24
N VAL A 437 18.97 13.72 9.30
CA VAL A 437 18.06 13.15 10.27
C VAL A 437 16.71 12.79 9.65
N ALA A 438 16.15 13.63 8.77
CA ALA A 438 14.91 13.34 8.05
C ALA A 438 15.04 12.09 7.18
N LEU A 439 16.11 11.97 6.38
CA LEU A 439 16.37 10.78 5.57
C LEU A 439 16.49 9.52 6.42
N MET A 440 17.24 9.57 7.51
CA MET A 440 17.39 8.43 8.43
C MET A 440 16.06 8.07 9.09
N LYS A 441 15.29 9.06 9.56
CA LYS A 441 13.98 8.87 10.18
C LYS A 441 12.99 8.20 9.22
N VAL A 442 12.96 8.65 7.98
CA VAL A 442 12.05 8.14 6.95
C VAL A 442 12.48 6.73 6.50
N THR A 443 13.78 6.49 6.32
CA THR A 443 14.32 5.16 5.98
C THR A 443 14.04 4.12 7.09
N LEU A 444 14.38 4.45 8.34
CA LEU A 444 14.11 3.59 9.50
C LEU A 444 12.60 3.45 9.75
N GLY A 445 11.83 4.52 9.56
CA GLY A 445 10.37 4.50 9.66
C GLY A 445 9.75 3.52 8.68
N ALA A 446 10.17 3.55 7.41
CA ALA A 446 9.73 2.58 6.41
C ALA A 446 10.07 1.13 6.82
N LEU A 447 11.30 0.89 7.27
CA LEU A 447 11.75 -0.44 7.71
C LEU A 447 10.90 -0.95 8.87
N VAL A 448 10.64 -0.11 9.87
CA VAL A 448 9.87 -0.48 11.06
C VAL A 448 8.39 -0.75 10.73
N LEU A 449 7.81 0.00 9.78
CA LEU A 449 6.47 -0.30 9.27
C LEU A 449 6.41 -1.62 8.52
N LEU A 450 7.42 -1.92 7.70
CA LEU A 450 7.51 -3.20 6.98
C LEU A 450 7.72 -4.40 7.90
N LEU A 451 8.38 -4.19 9.06
CA LEU A 451 8.48 -5.20 10.11
C LEU A 451 7.20 -5.36 10.95
N GLY A 452 6.14 -4.60 10.66
CA GLY A 452 4.85 -4.72 11.34
C GLY A 452 4.79 -4.04 12.72
N TRP A 453 5.75 -3.16 13.05
CA TRP A 453 5.80 -2.50 14.38
C TRP A 453 4.81 -1.32 14.51
N SER A 454 3.97 -1.09 13.49
CA SER A 454 2.95 -0.03 13.42
C SER A 454 3.51 1.38 13.67
N TYR A 455 2.63 2.34 13.96
CA TYR A 455 3.02 3.70 14.33
C TYR A 455 3.74 3.80 15.69
N VAL A 456 3.63 2.79 16.56
CA VAL A 456 4.42 2.72 17.81
C VAL A 456 5.92 2.65 17.48
N GLY A 457 6.28 1.87 16.47
CA GLY A 457 7.64 1.82 15.96
C GLY A 457 8.11 3.16 15.38
N LEU A 458 7.22 3.94 14.74
CA LEU A 458 7.56 5.29 14.27
C LEU A 458 7.90 6.23 15.41
N ALA A 459 7.19 6.12 16.55
CA ALA A 459 7.54 6.88 17.76
C ALA A 459 8.94 6.50 18.26
N ALA A 460 9.30 5.21 18.25
CA ALA A 460 10.61 4.74 18.66
C ALA A 460 11.74 5.25 17.74
N VAL A 461 11.51 5.26 16.42
CA VAL A 461 12.42 5.87 15.45
C VAL A 461 12.58 7.37 15.73
N SER A 462 11.49 8.09 16.04
CA SER A 462 11.58 9.51 16.39
C SER A 462 12.41 9.76 17.65
N LEU A 463 12.27 8.94 18.69
CA LEU A 463 13.11 9.01 19.89
C LEU A 463 14.60 8.80 19.55
N ALA A 464 14.92 7.71 18.84
CA ALA A 464 16.30 7.41 18.45
C ALA A 464 16.91 8.54 17.62
N MET A 465 16.16 9.06 16.65
CA MET A 465 16.65 10.11 15.76
C MET A 465 16.81 11.47 16.45
N ASN A 466 15.96 11.81 17.42
CA ASN A 466 16.12 13.02 18.22
C ASN A 466 17.34 12.95 19.16
N ILE A 467 17.66 11.76 19.69
CA ILE A 467 18.89 11.53 20.45
C ILE A 467 20.11 11.73 19.54
N VAL A 468 20.12 11.09 18.35
CA VAL A 468 21.20 11.25 17.36
C VAL A 468 21.38 12.71 16.97
N GLN A 469 20.30 13.43 16.68
CA GLN A 469 20.34 14.85 16.32
C GLN A 469 20.95 15.70 17.45
N THR A 470 20.54 15.46 18.70
CA THR A 470 21.06 16.18 19.87
C THR A 470 22.56 15.95 20.04
N LEU A 471 23.00 14.68 20.00
CA LEU A 471 24.40 14.31 20.16
C LEU A 471 25.26 14.87 19.02
N TRP A 472 24.76 14.85 17.79
CA TRP A 472 25.48 15.37 16.63
C TRP A 472 25.61 16.89 16.70
N LEU A 473 24.53 17.64 16.98
CA LEU A 473 24.61 19.10 17.18
C LEU A 473 25.56 19.47 18.32
N TYR A 474 25.50 18.74 19.42
CA TYR A 474 26.37 18.97 20.56
C TYR A 474 27.84 18.73 20.21
N GLY A 475 28.14 17.65 19.48
CA GLY A 475 29.48 17.35 18.98
C GLY A 475 30.00 18.40 18.00
N LEU A 476 29.14 18.93 17.13
CA LEU A 476 29.48 20.04 16.23
C LEU A 476 29.77 21.31 17.02
N LEU A 477 28.90 21.68 17.97
CA LEU A 477 29.04 22.90 18.77
C LEU A 477 30.34 22.93 19.59
N ARG A 478 30.85 21.76 20.00
CA ARG A 478 32.16 21.67 20.68
C ARG A 478 33.36 21.85 19.75
N ARG A 479 33.19 21.63 18.44
CA ARG A 479 34.28 21.68 17.44
C ARG A 479 34.33 22.98 16.66
N THR A 480 33.23 23.72 16.59
CA THR A 480 33.04 24.96 15.81
C THR A 480 32.83 26.17 16.69
#